data_AF-A0A286U135-F1
#
_entry.id   AF-A0A286U135-F1
#
_cell.length_a   1.000
_cell.length_b   1.000
_cell.length_c   1.000
_cell.angle_alpha   90.00
_cell.angle_beta   90.00
_cell.angle_gamma   90.00
#
_symmetry.space_group_name_H-M   'P 1'
#
loop_
_entity.id
_entity.type
_entity.pdbx_description
1 polymer ?
#
loop_
_entity_poly.entity_id
_entity_poly.type
_entity_poly.pdbx_seq_one_letter_code
_entity_poly.pdbx_strand_id
1 'polypeptide(L)'
;MDEDSLVVAYDAKRGEPRKGGNVKSEERGDCINCFKCVAVCPTGIDIRNGIQMECIACTSCIDACNEIMRITNKPKGLIRYESENGLKGKKKIFWKMKTNIYLGLTIFSVIGLFLFIFNRSGLDITVLRAHESPYQVLETAKEKTLIANHFTLNFKNQSTEKIEVDIIRSEHIISKEIEVIAVTLPVTIPPGQAKKNHIFIKFPKSILEGRSYHKFILHIVTKSKERTQKYRKEITLAGPV
;
A
#
# COMPACT_ATOMS: atom_id res chain seq x y z
N MET A 1 -0.98 -26.78 5.61
CA MET A 1 -1.84 -26.46 6.77
C MET A 1 -0.98 -26.51 8.02
N ASP A 2 -1.17 -25.60 8.98
CA ASP A 2 -0.38 -25.58 10.23
C ASP A 2 -0.96 -26.60 11.24
N GLU A 3 -0.14 -27.25 12.05
CA GLU A 3 -0.56 -28.30 13.01
C GLU A 3 -1.49 -27.79 14.11
N ASP A 4 -1.51 -26.47 14.35
CA ASP A 4 -2.44 -25.80 15.28
C ASP A 4 -3.68 -25.21 14.59
N SER A 5 -3.84 -25.43 13.28
CA SER A 5 -5.05 -25.00 12.57
C SER A 5 -6.24 -25.80 13.10
N LEU A 6 -7.29 -25.10 13.51
CA LEU A 6 -8.55 -25.75 13.90
C LEU A 6 -9.20 -26.36 12.67
N VAL A 7 -9.43 -27.67 12.70
CA VAL A 7 -10.06 -28.41 11.61
C VAL A 7 -11.06 -29.42 12.16
N VAL A 8 -11.96 -29.89 11.29
CA VAL A 8 -12.80 -31.05 11.61
C VAL A 8 -11.92 -32.29 11.48
N ALA A 9 -11.65 -32.96 12.59
CA ALA A 9 -10.72 -34.08 12.62
C ALA A 9 -11.24 -35.26 13.44
N TYR A 10 -10.81 -36.45 13.04
CA TYR A 10 -11.04 -37.72 13.74
C TYR A 10 -9.93 -37.97 14.77
N ASP A 11 -10.32 -38.29 16.00
CA ASP A 11 -9.40 -38.64 17.08
C ASP A 11 -8.94 -40.09 16.93
N ALA A 12 -7.86 -40.29 16.17
CA ALA A 12 -7.26 -41.61 15.96
C ALA A 12 -6.77 -42.25 17.26
N LYS A 13 -6.29 -41.46 18.23
CA LYS A 13 -5.81 -41.99 19.52
C LYS A 13 -6.94 -42.62 20.34
N ARG A 14 -8.16 -42.08 20.23
CA ARG A 14 -9.36 -42.60 20.91
C ARG A 14 -10.11 -43.64 20.08
N GLY A 15 -10.13 -43.46 18.76
CA GLY A 15 -10.94 -44.25 17.85
C GLY A 15 -10.31 -45.55 17.39
N GLU A 16 -8.97 -45.62 17.36
CA GLU A 16 -8.20 -46.77 16.86
C GLU A 16 -7.68 -47.65 18.01
N PRO A 17 -7.55 -48.98 17.79
CA PRO A 17 -8.00 -49.72 16.60
C PRO A 17 -9.53 -49.85 16.54
N ARG A 18 -10.11 -49.71 15.34
CA ARG A 18 -11.56 -49.79 15.12
C ARG A 18 -12.13 -51.16 15.50
N LYS A 19 -13.43 -51.19 15.82
CA LYS A 19 -14.20 -52.44 15.95
C LYS A 19 -14.26 -53.17 14.59
N GLY A 20 -13.57 -54.30 14.51
CA GLY A 20 -13.51 -55.18 13.32
C GLY A 20 -12.13 -55.84 13.19
N GLY A 21 -12.05 -57.05 12.61
CA GLY A 21 -10.80 -57.82 12.50
C GLY A 21 -10.43 -58.64 13.76
N ASN A 22 -9.24 -59.25 13.77
CA ASN A 22 -8.69 -60.10 14.85
C ASN A 22 -8.23 -59.31 16.10
N VAL A 23 -8.89 -58.18 16.42
CA VAL A 23 -8.53 -57.34 17.58
C VAL A 23 -9.33 -57.80 18.81
N LYS A 24 -8.61 -58.11 19.90
CA LYS A 24 -9.20 -58.51 21.19
C LYS A 24 -10.09 -57.40 21.73
N SER A 25 -11.14 -57.77 22.47
CA SER A 25 -12.15 -56.80 22.93
C SER A 25 -11.58 -55.70 23.83
N GLU A 26 -10.51 -55.98 24.57
CA GLU A 26 -9.85 -55.05 25.50
C GLU A 26 -9.02 -53.97 24.79
N GLU A 27 -8.62 -54.19 23.54
CA GLU A 27 -7.76 -53.27 22.78
C GLU A 27 -8.55 -52.36 21.83
N ARG A 28 -9.88 -52.44 21.81
CA ARG A 28 -10.73 -51.72 20.84
C ARG A 28 -10.92 -50.25 21.22
N GLY A 29 -10.69 -49.37 20.25
CA GLY A 29 -11.03 -47.95 20.36
C GLY A 29 -12.53 -47.67 20.26
N ASP A 30 -12.88 -46.39 20.33
CA ASP A 30 -14.28 -45.95 20.32
C ASP A 30 -14.97 -46.05 18.95
N CYS A 31 -14.21 -46.11 17.86
CA CYS A 31 -14.78 -46.20 16.53
C CYS A 31 -15.36 -47.59 16.27
N ILE A 32 -16.69 -47.66 16.12
CA ILE A 32 -17.38 -48.93 15.85
C ILE A 32 -17.42 -49.34 14.36
N ASN A 33 -16.64 -48.67 13.51
CA ASN A 33 -16.54 -48.93 12.07
C ASN A 33 -17.88 -48.94 11.29
N CYS A 34 -18.81 -48.03 11.62
CA CYS A 34 -20.14 -47.97 10.99
C CYS A 34 -20.22 -47.21 9.66
N PHE A 35 -19.14 -46.54 9.23
CA PHE A 35 -19.04 -45.72 8.00
C PHE A 35 -20.06 -44.56 7.87
N LYS A 36 -20.89 -44.27 8.87
CA LYS A 36 -21.86 -43.15 8.83
C LYS A 36 -21.20 -41.80 8.54
N CYS A 37 -20.02 -41.54 9.11
CA CYS A 37 -19.26 -40.31 8.86
C CYS A 37 -18.82 -40.13 7.40
N VAL A 38 -18.59 -41.23 6.67
CA VAL A 38 -18.23 -41.22 5.25
C VAL A 38 -19.48 -41.04 4.39
N ALA A 39 -20.57 -41.74 4.73
CA ALA A 39 -21.82 -41.69 3.98
C ALA A 39 -22.49 -40.31 3.98
N VAL A 40 -22.33 -39.52 5.05
CA VAL A 40 -22.86 -38.14 5.14
C VAL A 40 -21.91 -37.09 4.56
N CYS A 41 -20.72 -37.48 4.12
CA CYS A 41 -19.74 -36.52 3.62
C CYS A 41 -20.12 -36.09 2.19
N PRO A 42 -20.39 -34.79 1.93
CA PRO A 42 -20.74 -34.33 0.59
C PRO A 42 -19.57 -34.43 -0.40
N THR A 43 -18.33 -34.47 0.08
CA THR A 43 -17.12 -34.62 -0.75
C THR A 43 -16.62 -36.06 -0.82
N GLY A 44 -17.29 -37.01 -0.16
CA GLY A 44 -16.95 -38.43 -0.23
C GLY A 44 -15.65 -38.83 0.49
N ILE A 45 -15.10 -37.96 1.36
CA ILE A 45 -13.88 -38.29 2.10
C ILE A 45 -14.12 -39.26 3.25
N ASP A 46 -13.10 -40.08 3.52
CA ASP A 46 -13.04 -40.87 4.74
C ASP A 46 -12.20 -40.15 5.78
N ILE A 47 -12.86 -39.32 6.60
CA ILE A 47 -12.24 -38.54 7.67
C ILE A 47 -11.45 -39.37 8.70
N ARG A 48 -11.63 -40.71 8.72
CA ARG A 48 -10.86 -41.60 9.59
C ARG A 48 -9.44 -41.85 9.07
N ASN A 49 -9.15 -41.51 7.81
CA ASN A 49 -7.81 -41.58 7.20
C ASN A 49 -6.97 -40.32 7.47
N GLY A 50 -7.45 -39.42 8.33
CA GLY A 50 -6.78 -38.19 8.70
C GLY A 50 -7.32 -36.98 7.96
N ILE A 51 -6.53 -35.91 7.98
CA ILE A 51 -6.90 -34.63 7.38
C ILE A 51 -6.70 -34.72 5.86
N GLN A 52 -7.73 -34.35 5.11
CA GLN A 52 -7.74 -34.38 3.66
C GLN A 52 -8.11 -32.99 3.11
N MET A 53 -7.53 -32.61 1.97
CA MET A 53 -7.67 -31.25 1.38
C MET A 53 -9.09 -31.00 0.84
N GLU A 54 -9.84 -32.05 0.57
CA GLU A 54 -11.21 -32.07 0.07
C GLU A 54 -12.24 -31.80 1.18
N CYS A 55 -11.82 -31.73 2.44
CA CYS A 55 -12.72 -31.41 3.55
C CYS A 55 -13.15 -29.93 3.49
N ILE A 56 -14.45 -29.69 3.30
CA ILE A 56 -15.05 -28.34 3.33
C ILE A 56 -15.50 -27.89 4.72
N ALA A 57 -15.15 -28.65 5.78
CA ALA A 57 -15.51 -28.36 7.17
C ALA A 57 -17.02 -28.15 7.44
N CYS A 58 -17.90 -28.85 6.71
CA CYS A 58 -19.37 -28.74 6.83
C CYS A 58 -19.99 -29.43 8.06
N THR A 59 -19.16 -30.07 8.90
CA THR A 59 -19.52 -30.73 10.17
C THR A 59 -20.52 -31.89 10.14
N SER A 60 -21.09 -32.28 9.00
CA SER A 60 -22.09 -33.36 8.94
C SER A 60 -21.56 -34.70 9.51
N CYS A 61 -20.26 -34.97 9.35
CA CYS A 61 -19.61 -36.15 9.92
C CYS A 61 -19.55 -36.13 11.46
N ILE A 62 -19.48 -34.95 12.10
CA ILE A 62 -19.51 -34.81 13.56
C ILE A 62 -20.86 -35.26 14.10
N ASP A 63 -21.94 -34.74 13.52
CA ASP A 63 -23.30 -35.01 13.98
C ASP A 63 -23.66 -36.48 13.83
N ALA A 64 -23.41 -37.05 12.64
CA ALA A 64 -23.64 -38.47 12.37
C ALA A 64 -22.81 -39.38 13.28
N CYS A 65 -21.57 -39.00 13.60
CA CYS A 65 -20.73 -39.78 14.52
C CYS A 65 -21.26 -39.70 15.96
N ASN A 66 -21.63 -38.51 16.42
CA ASN A 66 -22.17 -38.30 17.77
C ASN A 66 -23.49 -39.04 18.00
N GLU A 67 -24.34 -39.15 16.97
CA GLU A 67 -25.55 -39.95 17.03
C GLU A 67 -25.24 -41.43 17.30
N ILE A 68 -24.28 -42.01 16.58
CA ILE A 68 -23.84 -43.40 16.78
C ILE A 68 -23.17 -43.58 18.15
N MET A 69 -22.36 -42.63 18.61
CA MET A 69 -21.75 -42.69 19.93
C MET A 69 -22.83 -42.71 21.03
N ARG A 70 -23.88 -41.90 20.88
CA ARG A 70 -25.03 -41.89 21.80
C ARG A 70 -25.76 -43.24 21.80
N ILE A 71 -26.04 -43.83 20.64
CA ILE A 71 -26.74 -45.12 20.53
C ILE A 71 -25.91 -46.26 21.15
N THR A 72 -24.58 -46.19 21.05
CA THR A 72 -23.65 -47.21 21.56
C THR A 72 -23.14 -46.93 22.97
N ASN A 73 -23.71 -45.94 23.68
CA ASN A 73 -23.30 -45.51 25.03
C ASN A 73 -21.79 -45.18 25.15
N LYS A 74 -21.23 -44.54 24.12
CA LYS A 74 -19.85 -44.04 24.08
C LYS A 74 -19.80 -42.51 24.21
N PRO A 75 -18.69 -41.94 24.71
CA PRO A 75 -18.54 -40.49 24.80
C PRO A 75 -18.60 -39.83 23.42
N LYS A 76 -19.22 -38.65 23.34
CA LYS A 76 -19.28 -37.85 22.10
C LYS A 76 -17.91 -37.30 21.70
N GLY A 77 -17.83 -36.69 20.51
CA GLY A 77 -16.65 -35.94 20.06
C GLY A 77 -15.50 -36.81 19.54
N LEU A 78 -15.81 -38.00 19.01
CA LEU A 78 -14.80 -38.82 18.31
C LEU A 78 -14.30 -38.12 17.05
N ILE A 79 -15.20 -37.40 16.38
CA ILE A 79 -14.90 -36.39 15.39
C ILE A 79 -15.30 -35.04 16.01
N ARG A 80 -14.40 -34.05 15.97
CA ARG A 80 -14.61 -32.72 16.57
C ARG A 80 -13.75 -31.66 15.89
N TYR A 81 -14.04 -30.39 16.16
CA TYR A 81 -13.10 -29.32 15.87
C TYR A 81 -11.92 -29.40 16.83
N GLU A 82 -10.74 -29.68 16.28
CA GLU A 82 -9.50 -29.68 17.04
C GLU A 82 -8.33 -29.47 16.09
N SER A 83 -7.19 -29.03 16.62
CA SER A 83 -5.96 -29.04 15.84
C SER A 83 -5.26 -30.41 15.91
N GLU A 84 -4.36 -30.69 14.98
CA GLU A 84 -3.58 -31.93 15.01
C GLU A 84 -2.77 -32.04 16.30
N ASN A 85 -2.19 -30.93 16.75
CA ASN A 85 -1.48 -30.87 18.03
C ASN A 85 -2.41 -31.00 19.24
N GLY A 86 -3.63 -30.47 19.17
CA GLY A 86 -4.66 -30.66 20.19
C GLY A 86 -5.07 -32.12 20.33
N LEU A 87 -5.25 -32.85 19.22
CA LEU A 87 -5.50 -34.30 19.23
C LEU A 87 -4.31 -35.10 19.80
N LYS A 88 -3.08 -34.64 19.56
CA LYS A 88 -1.86 -35.23 20.15
C LYS A 88 -1.67 -34.85 21.63
N GLY A 89 -2.53 -33.98 22.19
CA GLY A 89 -2.44 -33.50 23.58
C GLY A 89 -1.33 -32.48 23.82
N LYS A 90 -0.79 -31.85 22.78
CA LYS A 90 0.20 -30.78 22.90
C LYS A 90 -0.50 -29.46 23.25
N LYS A 91 0.16 -28.63 24.07
CA LYS A 91 -0.35 -27.30 24.44
C LYS A 91 -0.37 -26.37 23.22
N LYS A 92 -1.46 -25.63 23.05
CA LYS A 92 -1.59 -24.59 22.02
C LYS A 92 -0.65 -23.43 22.34
N ILE A 93 0.31 -23.15 21.46
CA ILE A 93 1.21 -21.99 21.60
C ILE A 93 0.52 -20.78 20.95
N PHE A 94 0.05 -19.84 21.77
CA PHE A 94 -0.66 -18.65 21.29
C PHE A 94 0.26 -17.66 20.55
N TRP A 95 1.49 -17.47 21.03
CA TRP A 95 2.48 -16.56 20.45
C TRP A 95 3.52 -17.36 19.66
N LYS A 96 3.20 -17.67 18.40
CA LYS A 96 4.15 -18.33 17.49
C LYS A 96 5.16 -17.31 16.95
N MET A 97 6.42 -17.70 16.85
CA MET A 97 7.48 -16.87 16.26
C MET A 97 7.09 -16.35 14.86
N LYS A 98 6.47 -17.19 14.03
CA LYS A 98 5.98 -16.79 12.69
C LYS A 98 4.95 -15.66 12.78
N THR A 99 3.96 -15.78 13.67
CA THR A 99 2.93 -14.75 13.88
C THR A 99 3.55 -13.44 14.36
N ASN A 100 4.54 -13.51 15.25
CA ASN A 100 5.22 -12.32 15.79
C ASN A 100 6.03 -11.60 14.72
N ILE A 101 6.68 -12.35 13.81
CA ILE A 101 7.42 -11.78 12.67
C ILE A 101 6.46 -11.03 11.75
N TYR A 102 5.33 -11.63 11.36
CA TYR A 102 4.35 -10.96 10.51
C TYR A 102 3.73 -9.74 11.19
N LEU A 103 3.43 -9.83 12.48
CA LEU A 103 2.91 -8.71 13.26
C LEU A 103 3.93 -7.56 13.33
N GLY A 104 5.19 -7.87 13.63
CA GLY A 104 6.28 -6.88 13.67
C GLY A 104 6.49 -6.19 12.32
N LEU A 105 6.52 -6.96 11.22
CA LEU A 105 6.66 -6.40 9.87
C LEU A 105 5.48 -5.48 9.52
N THR A 106 4.26 -5.90 9.84
CA THR A 106 3.06 -5.09 9.57
C THR A 106 3.08 -3.78 10.36
N ILE A 107 3.43 -3.84 11.65
CA ILE A 107 3.56 -2.65 12.50
C ILE A 107 4.66 -1.72 11.94
N PHE A 108 5.80 -2.27 11.52
CA PHE A 108 6.88 -1.48 10.93
C PHE A 108 6.44 -0.76 9.66
N SER A 109 5.73 -1.44 8.75
CA SER A 109 5.18 -0.82 7.53
C SER A 109 4.16 0.27 7.84
N VAL A 110 3.29 0.06 8.83
CA VAL A 110 2.31 1.05 9.27
C VAL A 110 2.99 2.29 9.86
N ILE A 111 3.98 2.10 10.74
CA ILE A 111 4.77 3.20 11.30
C ILE A 111 5.48 3.98 10.18
N GLY A 112 6.11 3.29 9.23
CA GLY A 112 6.74 3.93 8.07
C GLY A 112 5.76 4.77 7.25
N LEU A 113 4.55 4.27 7.01
CA LEU A 113 3.49 5.01 6.32
C LEU A 113 3.06 6.26 7.10
N PHE A 114 2.85 6.13 8.42
CA PHE A 114 2.49 7.28 9.24
C PHE A 114 3.60 8.34 9.21
N LEU A 115 4.86 7.96 9.42
CA LEU A 115 5.99 8.89 9.34
C LEU A 115 6.09 9.57 7.97
N PHE A 116 5.80 8.86 6.89
CA PHE A 116 5.77 9.43 5.54
C PHE A 116 4.63 10.45 5.37
N ILE A 117 3.43 10.13 5.86
CA ILE A 117 2.28 11.04 5.79
C ILE A 117 2.52 12.30 6.64
N PHE A 118 3.09 12.17 7.84
CA PHE A 118 3.38 13.31 8.71
C PHE A 118 4.47 14.24 8.14
N ASN A 119 5.45 13.71 7.42
CA ASN A 119 6.51 14.50 6.78
C ASN A 119 6.16 14.99 5.37
N ARG A 120 4.96 14.68 4.88
CA ARG A 120 4.51 15.06 3.54
C ARG A 120 4.38 16.59 3.44
N SER A 121 4.98 17.19 2.42
CA SER A 121 4.88 18.63 2.17
C SER A 121 3.45 19.03 1.78
N GLY A 122 2.94 20.13 2.36
CA GLY A 122 1.57 20.60 2.10
C GLY A 122 1.33 21.09 0.66
N LEU A 123 2.38 21.51 -0.04
CA LEU A 123 2.34 21.85 -1.47
C LEU A 123 3.41 21.07 -2.22
N ASP A 124 3.02 20.52 -3.36
CA ASP A 124 3.95 19.95 -4.34
C ASP A 124 3.99 20.84 -5.57
N ILE A 125 5.21 21.16 -6.00
CA ILE A 125 5.48 22.06 -7.12
C ILE A 125 6.35 21.31 -8.12
N THR A 126 5.78 21.00 -9.27
CA THR A 126 6.50 20.42 -10.40
C THR A 126 6.70 21.50 -11.46
N VAL A 127 7.94 21.68 -11.91
CA VAL A 127 8.26 22.56 -13.04
C VAL A 127 8.46 21.70 -14.28
N LEU A 128 7.67 21.95 -15.32
CA LEU A 128 7.74 21.26 -16.60
C LEU A 128 8.14 22.27 -17.66
N ARG A 129 9.08 21.93 -18.53
CA ARG A 129 9.36 22.74 -19.72
C ARG A 129 8.30 22.48 -20.79
N ALA A 130 7.96 23.50 -21.57
CA ALA A 130 7.07 23.33 -22.73
C ALA A 130 7.67 22.36 -23.77
N HIS A 131 6.82 21.52 -24.36
CA HIS A 131 7.25 20.45 -25.25
C HIS A 131 7.57 20.92 -26.68
N GLU A 132 6.88 21.95 -27.16
CA GLU A 132 6.91 22.33 -28.58
C GLU A 132 8.14 23.16 -28.98
N SER A 133 8.62 24.04 -28.11
CA SER A 133 9.86 24.77 -28.34
C SER A 133 10.60 25.07 -27.03
N PRO A 134 11.91 24.77 -26.93
CA PRO A 134 12.68 25.05 -25.73
C PRO A 134 12.92 26.56 -25.52
N TYR A 135 12.86 27.37 -26.57
CA TYR A 135 13.03 28.81 -26.53
C TYR A 135 12.39 29.51 -27.74
N GLN A 136 11.99 30.76 -27.58
CA GLN A 136 11.54 31.63 -28.67
C GLN A 136 12.42 32.88 -28.71
N VAL A 137 12.92 33.23 -29.89
CA VAL A 137 13.68 34.46 -30.10
C VAL A 137 12.70 35.59 -30.40
N LEU A 138 12.75 36.64 -29.58
CA LEU A 138 11.96 37.86 -29.73
C LEU A 138 12.87 38.96 -30.26
N GLU A 139 12.71 39.31 -31.53
CA GLU A 139 13.36 40.48 -32.11
C GLU A 139 12.61 41.74 -31.67
N THR A 140 13.22 42.52 -30.78
CA THR A 140 12.69 43.83 -30.38
C THR A 140 13.31 44.90 -31.26
N ALA A 141 12.51 45.87 -31.72
CA ALA A 141 12.89 47.00 -32.59
C ALA A 141 14.04 47.90 -32.08
N LYS A 142 14.63 47.58 -30.93
CA LYS A 142 15.81 48.22 -30.32
C LYS A 142 16.89 47.17 -30.08
N GLU A 143 17.58 46.72 -31.14
CA GLU A 143 18.91 46.06 -31.17
C GLU A 143 19.26 44.95 -30.14
N LYS A 144 18.33 44.50 -29.29
CA LYS A 144 18.56 43.50 -28.25
C LYS A 144 17.72 42.27 -28.55
N THR A 145 18.39 41.20 -28.94
CA THR A 145 17.78 39.87 -29.08
C THR A 145 17.38 39.36 -27.70
N LEU A 146 16.07 39.28 -27.45
CA LEU A 146 15.50 38.68 -26.24
C LEU A 146 15.12 37.23 -26.52
N ILE A 147 15.29 36.37 -25.53
CA ILE A 147 14.95 34.95 -25.60
C ILE A 147 13.88 34.68 -24.55
N ALA A 148 12.78 34.04 -24.94
CA ALA A 148 11.69 33.65 -24.06
C ALA A 148 11.69 32.12 -23.89
N ASN A 149 11.75 31.65 -22.64
CA ASN A 149 11.56 30.24 -22.30
C ASN A 149 10.19 30.05 -21.65
N HIS A 150 9.48 29.00 -22.06
CA HIS A 150 8.16 28.67 -21.54
C HIS A 150 8.22 27.48 -20.58
N PHE A 151 7.71 27.67 -19.37
CA PHE A 151 7.54 26.61 -18.39
C PHE A 151 6.09 26.53 -17.90
N THR A 152 5.67 25.33 -17.54
CA THR A 152 4.41 25.04 -16.88
C THR A 152 4.70 24.63 -15.44
N LEU A 153 4.21 25.42 -14.50
CA LEU A 153 4.22 25.10 -13.08
C LEU A 153 2.95 24.32 -12.75
N ASN A 154 3.10 23.09 -12.28
CA ASN A 154 2.01 22.32 -11.73
C ASN A 154 2.06 22.42 -10.21
N PHE A 155 1.06 23.07 -9.64
CA PHE A 155 0.89 23.19 -8.20
C PHE A 155 -0.18 22.21 -7.74
N LYS A 156 0.16 21.31 -6.81
CA LYS A 156 -0.78 20.37 -6.21
C LYS A 156 -0.89 20.66 -4.72
N ASN A 157 -2.05 21.12 -4.29
CA ASN A 157 -2.32 21.34 -2.88
C ASN A 157 -2.65 19.99 -2.21
N GLN A 158 -1.75 19.56 -1.32
CA GLN A 158 -1.84 18.31 -0.57
C GLN A 158 -2.25 18.55 0.89
N SER A 159 -2.51 19.81 1.26
CA SER A 159 -3.02 20.25 2.55
C SER A 159 -4.55 20.16 2.61
N THR A 160 -5.08 20.20 3.85
CA THR A 160 -6.50 20.37 4.14
C THR A 160 -6.95 21.84 4.07
N GLU A 161 -6.00 22.77 3.94
CA GLU A 161 -6.26 24.21 3.84
C GLU A 161 -6.02 24.76 2.43
N LYS A 162 -6.68 25.88 2.11
CA LYS A 162 -6.40 26.64 0.89
C LYS A 162 -5.00 27.27 0.96
N ILE A 163 -4.21 27.13 -0.10
CA ILE A 163 -2.87 27.72 -0.20
C ILE A 163 -2.89 28.79 -1.27
N GLU A 164 -2.42 30.00 -0.94
CA GLU A 164 -2.15 31.05 -1.91
C GLU A 164 -0.69 30.93 -2.35
N VAL A 165 -0.48 30.79 -3.64
CA VAL A 165 0.84 30.69 -4.23
C VAL A 165 1.13 31.98 -4.96
N ASP A 166 2.23 32.61 -4.60
CA ASP A 166 2.79 33.72 -5.33
C ASP A 166 4.23 33.38 -5.75
N ILE A 167 4.65 33.90 -6.89
CA ILE A 167 6.06 33.89 -7.22
C ILE A 167 6.56 35.23 -6.74
N ILE A 168 7.47 35.24 -5.76
CA ILE A 168 8.22 36.48 -5.49
C ILE A 168 8.93 36.81 -6.79
N ARG A 169 8.39 37.79 -7.52
CA ARG A 169 9.13 38.62 -8.46
C ARG A 169 10.32 39.08 -7.65
N SER A 170 11.47 38.45 -7.87
CA SER A 170 12.70 38.64 -7.09
C SER A 170 12.91 40.13 -6.82
N GLU A 171 12.49 40.60 -5.65
CA GLU A 171 12.65 42.00 -5.25
C GLU A 171 14.12 42.32 -4.97
N HIS A 172 15.01 41.32 -4.98
CA HIS A 172 16.44 41.50 -4.77
C HIS A 172 17.32 40.49 -5.52
N ILE A 173 17.19 40.42 -6.84
CA ILE A 173 18.27 40.22 -7.85
C ILE A 173 17.56 40.39 -9.20
N ILE A 174 17.15 41.63 -9.44
CA ILE A 174 17.03 42.18 -10.78
C ILE A 174 18.47 42.58 -11.12
N SER A 175 19.29 41.63 -11.60
CA SER A 175 20.13 42.03 -12.72
C SER A 175 19.10 42.46 -13.79
N LYS A 176 19.21 43.67 -14.32
CA LYS A 176 18.21 44.39 -15.15
C LYS A 176 17.80 43.69 -16.46
N GLU A 177 17.96 42.37 -16.55
CA GLU A 177 18.01 41.61 -17.79
C GLU A 177 17.05 40.40 -17.80
N ILE A 178 16.71 39.78 -16.66
CA ILE A 178 15.76 38.63 -16.65
C ILE A 178 14.37 39.08 -16.18
N GLU A 179 13.37 39.00 -17.07
CA GLU A 179 11.97 39.31 -16.79
C GLU A 179 11.14 38.02 -16.70
N VAL A 180 10.49 37.79 -15.55
CA VAL A 180 9.59 36.65 -15.34
C VAL A 180 8.14 37.13 -15.49
N ILE A 181 7.47 36.64 -16.53
CA ILE A 181 6.07 36.93 -16.83
C ILE A 181 5.23 35.74 -16.40
N ALA A 182 4.41 35.94 -15.36
CA ALA A 182 3.44 34.97 -14.89
C ALA A 182 2.05 35.61 -14.91
N VAL A 183 1.19 35.16 -15.82
CA VAL A 183 -0.09 35.82 -16.13
C VAL A 183 -1.16 35.54 -15.08
N THR A 184 -1.09 34.38 -14.41
CA THR A 184 -2.15 33.87 -13.54
C THR A 184 -1.78 33.85 -12.05
N LEU A 185 -0.85 34.73 -11.62
CA LEU A 185 -0.41 34.84 -10.23
C LEU A 185 -0.76 36.20 -9.61
N PRO A 186 -1.04 36.27 -8.29
CA PRO A 186 -1.09 35.15 -7.34
C PRO A 186 -2.29 34.22 -7.59
N VAL A 187 -2.17 32.94 -7.21
CA VAL A 187 -3.21 31.94 -7.41
C VAL A 187 -3.59 31.24 -6.10
N THR A 188 -4.89 31.19 -5.81
CA THR A 188 -5.40 30.39 -4.69
C THR A 188 -5.74 28.98 -5.17
N ILE A 189 -5.26 27.97 -4.45
CA ILE A 189 -5.48 26.56 -4.76
C ILE A 189 -6.27 25.93 -3.60
N PRO A 190 -7.53 25.51 -3.84
CA PRO A 190 -8.31 24.79 -2.84
C PRO A 190 -7.63 23.48 -2.39
N PRO A 191 -7.96 22.96 -1.19
CA PRO A 191 -7.40 21.71 -0.70
C PRO A 191 -7.67 20.55 -1.67
N GLY A 192 -6.66 19.71 -1.90
CA GLY A 192 -6.75 18.54 -2.78
C GLY A 192 -6.74 18.85 -4.29
N GLN A 193 -6.78 20.12 -4.71
CA GLN A 193 -6.80 20.48 -6.12
C GLN A 193 -5.39 20.70 -6.69
N ALA A 194 -5.27 20.51 -8.01
CA ALA A 194 -4.08 20.85 -8.77
C ALA A 194 -4.40 21.96 -9.77
N LYS A 195 -3.49 22.92 -9.91
CA LYS A 195 -3.62 24.01 -10.88
C LYS A 195 -2.32 24.18 -11.65
N LYS A 196 -2.46 24.29 -12.96
CA LYS A 196 -1.35 24.54 -13.88
C LYS A 196 -1.29 26.03 -14.16
N ASN A 197 -0.09 26.60 -14.06
CA ASN A 197 0.19 27.98 -14.42
C ASN A 197 1.35 28.03 -15.42
N HIS A 198 1.20 28.84 -16.45
CA HIS A 198 2.25 29.07 -17.43
C HIS A 198 3.11 30.27 -16.99
N ILE A 199 4.43 30.10 -17.06
CA ILE A 199 5.40 31.16 -16.82
C ILE A 199 6.28 31.31 -18.07
N PHE A 200 6.57 32.55 -18.42
CA PHE A 200 7.49 32.92 -19.49
C PHE A 200 8.67 33.66 -18.87
N ILE A 201 9.88 33.20 -19.14
CA ILE A 201 11.10 33.85 -18.65
C ILE A 201 11.79 34.46 -19.86
N LYS A 202 11.82 35.78 -19.91
CA LYS A 202 12.52 36.56 -20.93
C LYS A 202 13.89 36.96 -20.41
N PHE A 203 14.92 36.81 -21.23
CA PHE A 203 16.28 37.21 -20.90
C PHE A 203 17.07 37.56 -22.17
N PRO A 204 18.06 38.46 -22.12
CA PRO A 204 18.91 38.77 -23.26
C PRO A 204 19.91 37.63 -23.53
N LYS A 205 20.33 37.52 -24.80
CA LYS A 205 21.34 36.53 -25.22
C LYS A 205 22.67 36.64 -24.44
N SER A 206 23.00 37.81 -23.90
CA SER A 206 24.22 38.05 -23.10
C SER A 206 24.38 37.08 -21.92
N ILE A 207 23.28 36.65 -21.29
CA ILE A 207 23.30 35.77 -20.10
C ILE A 207 23.77 34.35 -20.43
N LEU A 208 23.70 33.96 -21.70
CA LEU A 208 24.11 32.63 -22.14
C LEU A 208 25.64 32.50 -22.24
N GLU A 209 26.42 33.58 -22.20
CA GLU A 209 27.91 33.56 -22.22
C GLU A 209 28.52 32.62 -23.29
N GLY A 210 27.86 32.50 -24.47
CA GLY A 210 28.27 31.58 -25.54
C GLY A 210 27.93 30.09 -25.33
N ARG A 211 27.12 29.76 -24.32
CA ARG A 211 26.59 28.41 -24.04
C ARG A 211 25.14 28.28 -24.50
N SER A 212 24.68 27.06 -24.74
CA SER A 212 23.27 26.81 -25.09
C SER A 212 22.31 26.82 -23.88
N TYR A 213 22.84 26.86 -22.65
CA TYR A 213 22.04 26.80 -21.43
C TYR A 213 22.61 27.62 -20.26
N HIS A 214 21.70 28.11 -19.39
CA HIS A 214 22.02 28.81 -18.14
C HIS A 214 21.13 28.27 -17.01
N LYS A 215 21.69 28.05 -15.82
CA LYS A 215 20.94 27.56 -14.65
C LYS A 215 20.34 28.74 -13.88
N PHE A 216 19.03 28.70 -13.63
CA PHE A 216 18.30 29.74 -12.94
C PHE A 216 17.52 29.14 -11.76
N ILE A 217 17.52 29.83 -10.61
CA ILE A 217 16.79 29.38 -9.42
C ILE A 217 15.49 30.19 -9.31
N LEU A 218 14.36 29.51 -9.49
CA LEU A 218 13.04 30.09 -9.28
C LEU A 218 12.68 30.03 -7.80
N HIS A 219 12.43 31.20 -7.21
CA HIS A 219 11.94 31.36 -5.84
C HIS A 219 10.42 31.48 -5.84
N ILE A 220 9.73 30.53 -5.21
CA ILE A 220 8.26 30.51 -5.12
C ILE A 220 7.89 30.66 -3.65
N VAL A 221 6.95 31.56 -3.34
CA VAL A 221 6.51 31.79 -1.97
C VAL A 221 5.04 31.51 -1.84
N THR A 222 4.74 30.71 -0.84
CA THR A 222 3.38 30.27 -0.57
C THR A 222 2.96 30.89 0.74
N LYS A 223 1.74 31.39 0.78
CA LYS A 223 1.09 31.93 1.97
C LYS A 223 -0.12 31.06 2.25
N SER A 224 -0.10 30.37 3.40
CA SER A 224 -1.25 29.61 3.91
C SER A 224 -1.55 30.09 5.31
N LYS A 225 -2.64 30.86 5.47
CA LYS A 225 -3.08 31.56 6.70
C LYS A 225 -1.98 32.38 7.42
N GLU A 226 -1.02 31.71 8.07
CA GLU A 226 0.08 32.29 8.86
C GLU A 226 1.47 31.69 8.56
N ARG A 227 1.58 30.67 7.70
CA ARG A 227 2.86 30.08 7.30
C ARG A 227 3.26 30.57 5.92
N THR A 228 4.41 31.22 5.87
CA THR A 228 5.12 31.52 4.62
C THR A 228 6.17 30.44 4.38
N GLN A 229 6.02 29.68 3.30
CA GLN A 229 7.03 28.69 2.89
C GLN A 229 7.67 29.13 1.59
N LYS A 230 9.02 29.15 1.57
CA LYS A 230 9.82 29.48 0.41
C LYS A 230 10.32 28.19 -0.24
N TYR A 231 9.93 27.98 -1.49
CA TYR A 231 10.42 26.88 -2.31
C TYR A 231 11.46 27.40 -3.30
N ARG A 232 12.50 26.60 -3.52
CA ARG A 232 13.53 26.85 -4.54
C ARG A 232 13.43 25.75 -5.58
N LYS A 233 13.28 26.11 -6.85
CA LYS A 233 13.28 25.17 -7.97
C LYS A 233 14.34 25.60 -8.97
N GLU A 234 15.32 24.75 -9.19
CA GLU A 234 16.31 24.96 -10.24
C GLU A 234 15.66 24.66 -11.59
N ILE A 235 15.79 25.60 -12.53
CA ILE A 235 15.34 25.47 -13.91
C ILE A 235 16.51 25.80 -14.83
N THR A 236 16.56 25.13 -15.97
CA THR A 236 17.54 25.45 -17.01
C THR A 236 16.88 26.37 -18.02
N LEU A 237 17.48 27.50 -18.33
CA LEU A 237 17.15 28.37 -19.45
C LEU A 237 17.93 27.89 -20.67
N ALA A 238 17.31 27.85 -21.85
CA ALA A 238 17.97 27.48 -23.10
C ALA A 238 17.86 28.60 -24.13
N GLY A 239 18.83 28.67 -25.05
CA GLY A 239 18.78 29.60 -26.17
C GLY A 239 19.74 29.22 -27.29
N PRO A 240 19.75 29.99 -28.39
CA PRO A 240 20.63 29.76 -29.51
C PRO A 240 22.08 30.12 -29.14
N VAL A 241 23.02 29.28 -29.58
CA VAL A 241 24.47 29.57 -29.50
C VAL A 241 24.79 30.76 -30.41
#